data_AF-A0A1W9QNT6-F1
#
_entry.id   AF-A0A1W9QNT6-F1
#
_cell.length_a   1.000
_cell.length_b   1.000
_cell.length_c   1.000
_cell.angle_alpha   90.00
_cell.angle_beta   90.00
_cell.angle_gamma   90.00
#
_symmetry.space_group_name_H-M   'P 1'
#
loop_
_entity.id
_entity.type
_entity.pdbx_description
1 polymer ?
#
loop_
_entity_poly.entity_id
_entity_poly.type
_entity_poly.pdbx_seq_one_letter_code
_entity_poly.pdbx_strand_id
1 'polypeptide(L)' 'MNLHLLRFKEILGGLSISYKTENNNTISYLEGEIIDQAELIGILNTLHNMRFKIISVRINDEATV' A
#
# COMPACT_ATOMS: atom_id res chain seq x y z
N MET A 1 30.41 4.89 -7.15
CA MET A 1 29.69 6.07 -6.60
C MET A 1 28.36 5.56 -6.09
N ASN A 2 28.26 5.28 -4.79
CA ASN A 2 27.07 4.70 -4.16
C ASN A 2 25.99 5.78 -4.05
N LEU A 3 24.95 5.68 -4.87
CA LEU A 3 23.76 6.53 -4.74
C LEU A 3 22.86 5.89 -3.68
N HIS A 4 22.89 6.46 -2.47
CA HIS A 4 21.87 6.18 -1.46
C HIS A 4 20.50 6.47 -2.08
N LEU A 5 19.74 5.40 -2.33
CA LEU A 5 18.32 5.48 -2.65
C LEU A 5 17.60 6.08 -1.45
N LEU A 6 17.45 7.41 -1.45
CA LEU A 6 16.43 8.10 -0.67
C LEU A 6 15.08 7.65 -1.22
N ARG A 7 14.59 6.49 -0.75
CA ARG A 7 13.21 6.08 -0.96
C ARG A 7 12.34 7.06 -0.18
N PHE A 8 11.75 8.01 -0.88
CA PHE A 8 10.62 8.78 -0.35
C PHE A 8 9.56 7.77 0.10
N LYS A 9 9.30 7.70 1.41
CA LYS A 9 8.20 6.91 1.94
C LYS A 9 6.94 7.73 1.72
N GLU A 10 6.29 7.49 0.60
CA GLU A 10 4.99 8.07 0.32
C GLU A 10 3.95 7.40 1.24
N ILE A 11 3.02 8.19 1.77
CA ILE A 11 2.01 7.74 2.73
C ILE A 11 0.63 8.06 2.17
N LEU A 12 -0.29 7.09 2.20
CA LEU A 12 -1.70 7.28 1.87
C LEU A 12 -2.56 6.74 3.01
N GLY A 13 -3.29 7.61 3.71
CA GLY A 13 -4.18 7.20 4.80
C GLY A 13 -3.46 6.36 5.86
N GLY A 14 -2.27 6.79 6.30
CA GLY A 14 -1.46 6.05 7.27
C GLY A 14 -0.68 4.86 6.70
N LEU A 15 -1.01 4.37 5.51
CA LEU A 15 -0.31 3.26 4.86
C LEU A 15 0.97 3.72 4.17
N SER A 16 2.03 2.93 4.32
CA SER A 16 3.27 3.08 3.58
C SER A 16 3.12 2.57 2.16
N ILE A 17 3.59 3.35 1.19
CA ILE A 17 3.65 2.93 -0.21
C ILE A 17 5.05 2.40 -0.52
N SER A 18 5.12 1.26 -1.20
CA SER A 18 6.34 0.76 -1.81
C SER A 18 6.08 0.28 -3.24
N TYR A 19 7.13 0.19 -4.05
CA TYR A 19 7.04 -0.15 -5.47
C TYR A 19 7.97 -1.30 -5.79
N LYS A 20 7.50 -2.24 -6.61
CA LYS A 20 8.31 -3.35 -7.12
C LYS A 20 7.95 -3.62 -8.58
N THR A 21 8.97 -3.72 -9.42
CA THR A 21 8.80 -4.15 -10.82
C THR A 21 8.83 -5.67 -10.88
N GLU A 22 7.75 -6.28 -11.38
CA GLU A 22 7.63 -7.73 -11.61
C GLU A 22 7.12 -7.96 -13.04
N ASN A 23 7.80 -8.83 -13.79
CA ASN A 23 7.41 -9.18 -15.18
C ASN A 23 7.14 -7.95 -16.07
N ASN A 24 8.01 -6.94 -16.03
CA ASN A 24 7.88 -5.64 -16.71
C ASN A 24 6.70 -4.76 -16.28
N ASN A 25 5.95 -5.13 -15.24
CA ASN A 25 4.90 -4.30 -14.65
C ASN A 25 5.39 -3.69 -13.34
N THR A 26 5.14 -2.41 -13.13
CA THR A 26 5.37 -1.76 -11.83
C THR A 26 4.14 -1.97 -10.96
N ILE A 27 4.32 -2.67 -9.85
CA ILE A 27 3.29 -2.92 -8.85
C ILE A 27 3.57 -2.04 -7.63
N SER A 28 2.55 -1.32 -7.19
CA SER A 28 2.56 -0.56 -5.93
C SER A 28 1.93 -1.39 -4.82
N TYR A 29 2.56 -1.40 -3.66
CA TYR A 29 2.12 -2.08 -2.44
C TYR A 29 1.80 -1.01 -1.39
N LEU A 30 0.63 -1.11 -0.77
CA LEU A 30 0.24 -0.28 0.35
C LEU A 30 0.15 -1.17 1.59
N GLU A 31 0.92 -0.85 2.62
CA GLU A 31 1.05 -1.64 3.83
C GLU A 31 0.99 -0.76 5.07
N GLY A 32 0.27 -1.20 6.09
CA GLY A 32 0.10 -0.49 7.34
C GLY A 32 -1.04 -1.10 8.16
N GLU A 33 -1.28 -0.50 9.32
CA GLU A 33 -2.37 -0.89 10.20
C GLU A 33 -3.64 -0.13 9.81
N ILE A 34 -4.77 -0.83 9.85
CA ILE A 34 -6.10 -0.25 9.64
C ILE A 34 -6.90 -0.54 10.90
N ILE A 35 -7.38 0.52 11.56
CA ILE A 35 -7.99 0.42 12.88
C ILE A 35 -9.46 -0.02 12.78
N ASP A 36 -10.16 0.45 11.75
CA ASP A 36 -11.58 0.17 11.56
C ASP A 36 -12.03 0.09 10.10
N GLN A 37 -13.30 -0.26 9.90
CA GLN A 37 -13.89 -0.40 8.58
C GLN A 37 -14.04 0.94 7.84
N ALA A 38 -14.19 2.06 8.57
CA ALA A 38 -14.35 3.38 7.94
C ALA A 38 -13.03 3.83 7.29
N GLU A 39 -11.90 3.59 7.96
CA GLU A 39 -10.56 3.83 7.43
C GLU A 39 -10.29 2.99 6.18
N LEU A 40 -10.60 1.68 6.23
CA LEU A 40 -10.50 0.79 5.07
C LEU A 40 -11.30 1.33 3.87
N ILE A 41 -12.58 1.68 4.09
CA ILE A 41 -13.46 2.19 3.05
C ILE A 41 -12.90 3.50 2.46
N GLY A 42 -12.36 4.38 3.30
CA GLY A 42 -11.72 5.62 2.88
C GLY A 42 -10.56 5.37 1.91
N ILE A 43 -9.69 4.41 2.24
CA ILE A 43 -8.54 4.04 1.41
C ILE A 43 -9.00 3.42 0.09
N LEU A 44 -9.94 2.48 0.13
CA LEU A 44 -10.46 1.82 -1.08
C LEU A 44 -11.14 2.80 -2.04
N ASN A 45 -11.96 3.71 -1.50
CA ASN A 45 -12.61 4.76 -2.29
C ASN A 45 -11.58 5.70 -2.92
N THR A 46 -10.54 6.04 -2.17
CA THR A 46 -9.45 6.89 -2.63
C THR A 46 -8.70 6.24 -3.80
N LEU A 47 -8.33 4.96 -3.68
CA LEU A 47 -7.70 4.19 -4.76
C LEU A 47 -8.61 4.08 -6.00
N HIS A 48 -9.90 3.82 -5.78
CA HIS A 48 -10.89 3.75 -6.84
C HIS A 48 -11.03 5.08 -7.59
N ASN A 49 -11.10 6.20 -6.86
CA ASN A 49 -11.22 7.54 -7.44
C ASN A 49 -9.96 7.93 -8.22
N MET A 50 -8.78 7.47 -7.78
CA MET A 50 -7.52 7.60 -8.52
C MET A 50 -7.38 6.64 -9.72
N ARG A 51 -8.38 5.79 -9.97
CA ARG A 51 -8.39 4.78 -11.03
C ARG A 51 -7.27 3.74 -10.90
N PHE A 52 -6.78 3.51 -9.68
CA PHE A 52 -5.84 2.42 -9.44
C PHE A 52 -6.56 1.07 -9.41
N LYS A 53 -5.99 0.09 -10.11
CA LYS A 53 -6.49 -1.29 -10.10
C LYS A 53 -5.93 -2.01 -8.86
N ILE A 54 -6.84 -2.47 -8.00
CA ILE A 54 -6.48 -3.33 -6.87
C ILE A 54 -6.28 -4.75 -7.40
N ILE A 55 -5.07 -5.29 -7.20
CA ILE A 55 -4.71 -6.64 -7.68
C ILE A 55 -4.79 -7.71 -6.58
N SER A 56 -4.61 -7.32 -5.32
CA SER A 56 -4.59 -8.21 -4.16
C SER A 56 -4.83 -7.39 -2.89
N VAL A 57 -5.54 -7.97 -1.93
CA VAL A 57 -5.65 -7.48 -0.55
C VAL A 57 -5.29 -8.63 0.37
N ARG A 58 -4.45 -8.38 1.37
CA ARG A 58 -4.06 -9.36 2.39
C ARG A 58 -4.27 -8.73 3.75
N ILE A 59 -4.90 -9.49 4.65
CA ILE A 59 -5.06 -9.11 6.05
C ILE A 59 -4.12 -10.03 6.81
N ASN A 60 -3.15 -9.44 7.50
CA ASN A 60 -2.27 -10.18 8.39
C ASN A 60 -2.95 -10.16 9.76
N ASP A 61 -3.80 -11.14 10.03
CA ASP A 61 -4.25 -11.40 11.39
C ASP A 61 -3.05 -11.97 12.16
N GLU A 62 -2.31 -11.13 12.87
CA GLU A 62 -1.51 -11.60 14.00
C GLU A 62 -2.47 -12.02 15.11
N ALA A 63 -3.15 -13.17 14.90
CA ALA A 63 -3.87 -13.84 15.96
C ALA A 63 -2.84 -14.30 16.99
N THR A 64 -2.63 -13.48 18.02
CA THR A 64 -1.87 -13.86 19.21
C THR A 64 -2.65 -14.98 19.89
N VAL A 65 -2.11 -16.20 19.83
CA VAL A 65 -2.55 -17.33 20.67
C VAL A 65 -2.05 -17.10 22.10
#